data_AF-A0A1G5J275-F1
#
_entry.id   AF-A0A1G5J275-F1
#
_cell.length_a   1.000
_cell.length_b   1.000
_cell.length_c   1.000
_cell.angle_alpha   90.00
_cell.angle_beta   90.00
_cell.angle_gamma   90.00
#
_symmetry.space_group_name_H-M   'P 1'
#
loop_
_entity.id
_entity.type
_entity.pdbx_description
1 polymer ?
#
loop_
_entity_poly.entity_id
_entity_poly.type
_entity_poly.pdbx_seq_one_letter_code
_entity_poly.pdbx_strand_id
1 'polypeptide(L)'
;MHVIIEPPSPCPTPWSHRITPTLTVWGRDMPSFHGFGAVGVVAAFLFAMRLSLSLGLSPGAVLFLMGLAAFTFWAHSLAVKILPLKEGFVYLRHVVTLVPALLLSGMALGLRSPLAYTEVIMLAIGLLQAIGRFGCFMAGCCHGRPHRWGICYGGGHVATGFPAYLKQVRLFPVQPVEAIWGLLCVAAGSGLLLAGYPAGSGLSSYLVLYGLGRFFLEFYRGDAARAYLGPLSEAQAFSLLFMFVVLLGEATRAIPFFSWHALAFALPATTGAVLAVSPSRRQTARLFRPAHVRELAARLSWFGTETEGQTPPHGENQPAIVLTATASGVRISTESLEHMGAPISYIAFSSQGHCLPQRDARKLARLCLRLIKQPAALFFEGRPGIFHVFAGDIAIVSSMANTSRLHLSEHALPTPRAKHP
;
A
#
# COMPACT_ATOMS: atom_id res chain seq x y z
N MET A 1 -8.51 9.48 -30.47
CA MET A 1 -9.02 10.55 -29.58
C MET A 1 -7.90 10.97 -28.64
N HIS A 2 -7.47 12.22 -28.71
CA HIS A 2 -6.42 12.77 -27.85
C HIS A 2 -7.02 13.21 -26.51
N VAL A 3 -6.40 12.80 -25.40
CA VAL A 3 -6.83 13.15 -24.04
C VAL A 3 -5.66 13.79 -23.32
N ILE A 4 -5.83 15.02 -22.84
CA ILE A 4 -4.86 15.65 -21.93
C ILE A 4 -5.08 15.05 -20.54
N ILE A 5 -3.98 14.62 -19.93
CA ILE A 5 -3.94 14.07 -18.58
C ILE A 5 -3.13 15.04 -17.72
N GLU A 6 -3.79 15.62 -16.73
CA GLU A 6 -3.13 16.39 -15.69
C GLU A 6 -2.95 15.51 -14.43
N PRO A 7 -1.75 15.48 -13.82
CA PRO A 7 -1.59 14.96 -12.49
C PRO A 7 -2.30 15.87 -11.48
N PRO A 8 -2.60 15.37 -10.28
CA PRO A 8 -3.00 16.26 -9.19
C PRO A 8 -1.93 17.33 -8.95
N SER A 9 -2.33 18.50 -8.44
CA SER A 9 -1.45 19.63 -8.14
C SER A 9 -0.15 19.20 -7.44
N PRO A 10 0.97 19.93 -7.63
CA PRO A 10 2.24 19.62 -6.97
C PRO A 10 2.06 19.49 -5.45
N CYS A 11 2.92 18.70 -4.81
CA CYS A 11 2.77 18.44 -3.38
C CYS A 11 2.72 19.77 -2.60
N PRO A 12 1.74 19.98 -1.71
CA PRO A 12 1.75 21.17 -0.88
C PRO A 12 3.00 21.08 0.00
N THR A 13 3.89 22.04 -0.17
CA THR A 13 5.11 22.28 0.61
C THR A 13 4.97 22.38 2.14
N PRO A 14 3.79 22.50 2.80
CA PRO A 14 3.74 22.60 4.26
C PRO A 14 4.01 21.31 5.06
N TRP A 15 3.91 20.12 4.46
CA TRP A 15 3.91 18.86 5.24
C TRP A 15 5.30 18.38 5.65
N SER A 16 6.35 18.76 4.92
CA SER A 16 7.73 18.31 5.16
C SER A 16 8.31 18.74 6.50
N HIS A 17 7.80 19.82 7.10
CA HIS A 17 8.26 20.30 8.41
C HIS A 17 7.57 19.60 9.58
N ARG A 18 6.40 18.97 9.37
CA ARG A 18 5.61 18.34 10.44
C ARG A 18 5.83 16.83 10.56
N ILE A 19 6.35 16.21 9.50
CA ILE A 19 6.62 14.77 9.42
C ILE A 19 8.12 14.62 9.26
N THR A 20 8.79 14.16 10.32
CA THR A 20 10.24 13.95 10.33
C THR A 20 10.56 12.47 10.59
N PRO A 21 11.55 11.90 9.88
CA PRO A 21 11.96 10.51 10.09
C PRO A 21 12.75 10.32 11.38
N THR A 22 13.23 11.41 11.98
CA THR A 22 13.94 11.46 13.26
C THR A 22 13.21 12.35 14.26
N LEU A 23 13.33 12.00 15.55
CA LEU A 23 12.91 12.78 16.70
C LEU A 23 14.14 13.09 17.54
N THR A 24 14.26 14.32 18.04
CA THR A 24 15.30 14.68 19.00
C THR A 24 14.76 14.55 20.41
N VAL A 25 15.30 13.60 21.18
CA VAL A 25 14.93 13.36 22.59
C VAL A 25 16.17 13.55 23.45
N TRP A 26 16.11 14.46 24.42
CA TRP A 26 17.24 14.83 25.29
C TRP A 26 18.54 15.12 24.52
N GLY A 27 18.43 15.82 23.39
CA GLY A 27 19.57 16.21 22.56
C GLY A 27 20.16 15.08 21.70
N ARG A 28 19.54 13.88 21.67
CA ARG A 28 19.93 12.79 20.78
C ARG A 28 18.87 12.53 19.72
N ASP A 29 19.31 12.36 18.48
CA ASP A 29 18.43 11.99 17.39
C ASP A 29 18.15 10.48 17.43
N MET A 30 16.87 10.14 17.44
CA MET A 30 16.39 8.76 17.33
C MET A 30 15.43 8.62 16.14
N PRO A 31 15.39 7.46 15.47
CA PRO A 31 14.38 7.20 14.46
C PRO A 31 12.97 7.34 15.04
N SER A 32 12.10 8.11 14.38
CA SER A 32 10.72 8.34 14.85
C SER A 32 9.97 7.01 15.06
N PHE A 33 10.25 6.02 14.22
CA PHE A 33 9.69 4.68 14.36
C PHE A 33 9.99 4.03 15.73
N HIS A 34 11.22 4.18 16.26
CA HIS A 34 11.58 3.64 17.57
C HIS A 34 10.92 4.40 18.72
N GLY A 35 10.85 5.73 18.62
CA GLY A 35 10.17 6.56 19.64
C GLY A 35 8.70 6.17 19.78
N PHE A 36 7.96 6.10 18.67
CA PHE A 36 6.57 5.63 18.69
C PHE A 36 6.44 4.17 19.10
N GLY A 37 7.40 3.31 18.75
CA GLY A 37 7.45 1.92 19.21
C GLY A 37 7.53 1.83 20.74
N ALA A 38 8.42 2.60 21.38
CA ALA A 38 8.56 2.63 22.83
C ALA A 38 7.29 3.15 23.52
N VAL A 39 6.72 4.24 23.02
CA VAL A 39 5.42 4.76 23.49
C VAL A 39 4.33 3.71 23.37
N GLY A 40 4.28 2.99 22.24
CA GLY A 40 3.32 1.92 22.01
C GLY A 40 3.46 0.77 22.98
N VAL A 41 4.68 0.37 23.36
CA VAL A 41 4.92 -0.71 24.34
C VAL A 41 4.42 -0.30 25.72
N VAL A 42 4.77 0.91 26.17
CA VAL A 42 4.30 1.44 27.46
C VAL A 42 2.77 1.55 27.47
N ALA A 43 2.17 2.10 26.41
CA ALA A 43 0.72 2.22 26.29
C ALA A 43 0.02 0.86 26.31
N ALA A 44 0.52 -0.13 25.55
CA ALA A 44 -0.02 -1.48 25.53
C ALA A 44 0.08 -2.18 26.88
N PHE A 45 1.20 -2.00 27.60
CA PHE A 45 1.38 -2.53 28.95
C PHE A 45 0.38 -1.94 29.94
N LEU A 46 0.29 -0.60 30.02
CA LEU A 46 -0.63 0.07 30.92
C LEU A 46 -2.09 -0.28 30.60
N PHE A 47 -2.41 -0.33 29.31
CA PHE A 47 -3.72 -0.74 28.81
C PHE A 47 -4.06 -2.19 29.23
N ALA A 48 -3.16 -3.15 29.00
CA ALA A 48 -3.38 -4.55 29.36
C ALA A 48 -3.61 -4.71 30.87
N MET A 49 -2.79 -4.03 31.69
CA MET A 49 -2.90 -4.06 33.15
C MET A 49 -4.20 -3.42 33.64
N ARG A 50 -4.56 -2.27 33.09
CA ARG A 50 -5.81 -1.60 33.49
C ARG A 50 -7.04 -2.43 33.10
N LEU A 51 -7.03 -2.98 31.89
CA LEU A 51 -8.13 -3.80 31.38
C LEU A 51 -8.24 -5.12 32.15
N SER A 52 -7.13 -5.78 32.46
CA SER A 52 -7.15 -7.01 33.25
C SER A 52 -7.70 -6.78 34.66
N LEU A 53 -7.33 -5.67 35.31
CA LEU A 53 -7.86 -5.29 36.62
C LEU A 53 -9.37 -5.02 36.56
N SER A 54 -9.87 -4.33 35.53
CA SER A 54 -11.31 -4.11 35.38
C SER A 54 -12.11 -5.38 35.12
N LEU A 55 -11.47 -6.41 34.55
CA LEU A 55 -12.09 -7.70 34.26
C LEU A 55 -11.87 -8.73 35.39
N GLY A 56 -11.22 -8.36 36.49
CA GLY A 56 -10.91 -9.28 37.60
C GLY A 56 -9.92 -10.40 37.23
N LEU A 57 -9.12 -10.21 36.18
CA LEU A 57 -8.11 -11.17 35.74
C LEU A 57 -6.82 -11.00 36.55
N SER A 58 -6.09 -12.10 36.78
CA SER A 58 -4.83 -12.07 37.53
C SER A 58 -3.77 -11.24 36.78
N PRO A 59 -3.29 -10.12 37.35
CA PRO A 59 -2.25 -9.32 36.70
C PRO A 59 -0.96 -10.10 36.49
N GLY A 60 -0.59 -10.98 37.44
CA GLY A 60 0.60 -11.82 37.32
C GLY A 60 0.54 -12.78 36.13
N ALA A 61 -0.63 -13.38 35.87
CA ALA A 61 -0.83 -14.23 34.70
C ALA A 61 -0.79 -13.41 33.39
N VAL A 62 -1.37 -12.21 33.36
CA VAL A 62 -1.28 -11.31 32.20
C VAL A 62 0.18 -10.90 31.94
N LEU A 63 0.93 -10.53 32.97
CA LEU A 63 2.35 -10.18 32.87
C LEU A 63 3.17 -11.34 32.30
N PHE A 64 2.97 -12.55 32.82
CA PHE A 64 3.65 -13.75 32.30
C PHE A 64 3.34 -13.97 30.81
N LEU A 65 2.05 -13.94 30.44
CA LEU A 65 1.62 -14.16 29.06
C LEU A 65 2.05 -13.03 28.11
N MET A 66 2.16 -11.79 28.59
CA MET A 66 2.77 -10.70 27.83
C MET A 66 4.27 -10.92 27.61
N GLY A 67 4.99 -11.41 28.62
CA GLY A 67 6.39 -11.83 28.48
C GLY A 67 6.56 -12.94 27.45
N LEU A 68 5.67 -13.93 27.48
CA LEU A 68 5.59 -14.98 26.46
C LEU A 68 5.30 -14.40 25.07
N ALA A 69 4.34 -13.48 24.95
CA ALA A 69 4.05 -12.82 23.68
C ALA A 69 5.29 -12.09 23.11
N ALA A 70 6.01 -11.35 23.95
CA ALA A 70 7.27 -10.70 23.56
C ALA A 70 8.34 -11.73 23.14
N PHE A 71 8.47 -12.83 23.88
CA PHE A 71 9.40 -13.91 23.55
C PHE A 71 9.05 -14.58 22.20
N THR A 72 7.77 -14.91 21.96
CA THR A 72 7.34 -15.49 20.67
C THR A 72 7.60 -14.53 19.51
N PHE A 73 7.40 -13.23 19.71
CA PHE A 73 7.73 -12.22 18.71
C PHE A 73 9.24 -12.18 18.42
N TRP A 74 10.07 -12.18 19.46
CA TRP A 74 11.52 -12.19 19.33
C TRP A 74 12.00 -13.46 18.61
N ALA A 75 11.52 -14.64 19.03
CA ALA A 75 11.87 -15.92 18.43
C ALA A 75 11.43 -16.00 16.96
N HIS A 76 10.22 -15.54 16.63
CA HIS A 76 9.75 -15.49 15.24
C HIS A 76 10.58 -14.52 14.40
N SER A 77 10.92 -13.34 14.95
CA SER A 77 11.75 -12.35 14.24
C SER A 77 13.17 -12.88 13.98
N LEU A 78 13.72 -13.67 14.90
CA LEU A 78 15.00 -14.36 14.72
C LEU A 78 14.88 -15.47 13.68
N ALA A 79 13.83 -16.29 13.75
CA ALA A 79 13.59 -17.38 12.80
C ALA A 79 13.43 -16.87 11.36
N VAL A 80 12.70 -15.77 11.15
CA VAL A 80 12.54 -15.15 9.82
C VAL A 80 13.85 -14.59 9.28
N LYS A 81 14.79 -14.18 10.14
CA LYS A 81 16.13 -13.75 9.70
C LYS A 81 17.04 -14.91 9.33
N ILE A 82 16.93 -16.04 10.04
CA ILE A 82 17.79 -17.22 9.83
C ILE A 82 17.28 -18.07 8.66
N LEU A 83 15.97 -18.20 8.52
CA LEU A 83 15.35 -18.86 7.37
C LEU A 83 15.40 -17.90 6.18
N PRO A 84 15.75 -18.35 4.95
CA PRO A 84 15.85 -17.51 3.74
C PRO A 84 14.48 -17.04 3.21
N LEU A 85 13.56 -16.70 4.11
CA LEU A 85 12.26 -16.12 3.82
C LEU A 85 12.45 -14.61 3.64
N LYS A 86 12.24 -14.14 2.40
CA LYS A 86 12.33 -12.73 2.01
C LYS A 86 11.80 -11.79 3.11
N GLU A 87 12.63 -10.83 3.51
CA GLU A 87 12.41 -9.89 4.60
C GLU A 87 11.09 -9.12 4.42
N GLY A 88 10.07 -9.55 5.17
CA GLY A 88 8.76 -8.94 5.18
C GLY A 88 8.01 -9.35 6.44
N PHE A 89 8.08 -8.51 7.47
CA PHE A 89 7.31 -8.73 8.68
C PHE A 89 5.82 -8.44 8.41
N VAL A 90 4.98 -9.48 8.48
CA VAL A 90 3.54 -9.36 8.40
C VAL A 90 2.95 -9.69 9.76
N TYR A 91 2.40 -8.68 10.45
CA TYR A 91 1.77 -8.82 11.77
C TYR A 91 0.85 -10.05 11.87
N LEU A 92 0.00 -10.25 10.86
CA LEU A 92 -0.93 -11.37 10.80
C LEU A 92 -0.24 -12.75 10.83
N ARG A 93 0.99 -12.87 10.33
CA ARG A 93 1.77 -14.11 10.42
C ARG A 93 2.08 -14.48 11.88
N HIS A 94 2.35 -13.48 12.72
CA HIS A 94 2.61 -13.69 14.15
C HIS A 94 1.36 -14.11 14.91
N VAL A 95 0.18 -13.63 14.49
CA VAL A 95 -1.09 -13.99 15.13
C VAL A 95 -1.35 -15.50 15.05
N VAL A 96 -0.95 -16.16 13.95
CA VAL A 96 -1.08 -17.62 13.77
C VAL A 96 -0.35 -18.40 14.85
N THR A 97 0.84 -17.95 15.27
CA THR A 97 1.62 -18.61 16.31
C THR A 97 1.27 -18.12 17.71
N LEU A 98 0.96 -16.82 17.84
CA LEU A 98 0.75 -16.17 19.12
C LEU A 98 -0.55 -16.61 19.79
N VAL A 99 -1.68 -16.59 19.08
CA VAL A 99 -2.98 -16.91 19.69
C VAL A 99 -3.00 -18.35 20.23
N PRO A 100 -2.58 -19.38 19.47
CA PRO A 100 -2.46 -20.73 20.01
C PRO A 100 -1.49 -20.82 21.19
N ALA A 101 -0.33 -20.15 21.13
CA ALA A 101 0.64 -20.17 22.24
C ALA A 101 0.02 -19.60 23.54
N LEU A 102 -0.68 -18.47 23.45
CA LEU A 102 -1.37 -17.86 24.60
C LEU A 102 -2.45 -18.78 25.17
N LEU A 103 -3.27 -19.39 24.31
CA LEU A 103 -4.33 -20.30 24.73
C LEU A 103 -3.76 -21.56 25.39
N LEU A 104 -2.78 -22.20 24.76
CA LEU A 104 -2.12 -23.42 25.27
C LEU A 104 -1.41 -23.15 26.60
N SER A 105 -0.68 -22.04 26.71
CA SER A 105 -0.02 -21.66 27.98
C SER A 105 -1.04 -21.31 29.06
N GLY A 106 -2.12 -20.62 28.73
CA GLY A 106 -3.18 -20.35 29.70
C GLY A 106 -3.87 -21.62 30.21
N MET A 107 -4.07 -22.62 29.34
CA MET A 107 -4.55 -23.95 29.73
C MET A 107 -3.53 -24.68 30.63
N ALA A 108 -2.24 -24.66 30.28
CA ALA A 108 -1.17 -25.28 31.07
C ALA A 108 -1.01 -24.66 32.46
N LEU A 109 -1.32 -23.36 32.60
CA LEU A 109 -1.33 -22.63 33.87
C LEU A 109 -2.61 -22.86 34.69
N GLY A 110 -3.57 -23.65 34.20
CA GLY A 110 -4.84 -23.90 34.88
C GLY A 110 -5.75 -22.66 34.97
N LEU A 111 -5.60 -21.69 34.05
CA LEU A 111 -6.45 -20.51 34.03
C LEU A 111 -7.89 -20.93 33.67
N ARG A 112 -8.86 -20.47 34.46
CA ARG A 112 -10.29 -20.79 34.25
C ARG A 112 -10.82 -20.35 32.87
N SER A 113 -10.28 -19.27 32.32
CA SER A 113 -10.64 -18.76 30.99
C SER A 113 -9.39 -18.27 30.25
N PRO A 114 -8.61 -19.17 29.63
CA PRO A 114 -7.42 -18.80 28.85
C PRO A 114 -7.73 -17.81 27.71
N LEU A 115 -8.95 -17.91 27.17
CA LEU A 115 -9.45 -17.02 26.13
C LEU A 115 -9.49 -15.58 26.63
N ALA A 116 -10.06 -15.31 27.81
CA ALA A 116 -10.16 -13.95 28.37
C ALA A 116 -8.79 -13.25 28.50
N TYR A 117 -7.75 -13.98 28.90
CA TYR A 117 -6.37 -13.45 28.94
C TYR A 117 -5.84 -13.17 27.53
N THR A 118 -6.11 -14.07 26.58
CA THR A 118 -5.67 -13.94 25.19
C THR A 118 -6.28 -12.69 24.52
N GLU A 119 -7.55 -12.37 24.77
CA GLU A 119 -8.18 -11.20 24.17
C GLU A 119 -7.55 -9.90 24.68
N VAL A 120 -7.29 -9.79 25.99
CA VAL A 120 -6.62 -8.62 26.58
C VAL A 120 -5.26 -8.38 25.95
N ILE A 121 -4.47 -9.45 25.79
CA ILE A 121 -3.12 -9.37 25.18
C ILE A 121 -3.21 -9.00 23.71
N MET A 122 -4.15 -9.58 22.96
CA MET A 122 -4.34 -9.26 21.55
C MET A 122 -4.79 -7.82 21.33
N LEU A 123 -5.68 -7.28 22.17
CA LEU A 123 -6.08 -5.88 22.15
C LEU A 123 -4.92 -4.94 22.50
N ALA A 124 -4.11 -5.30 23.49
CA ALA A 124 -2.91 -4.54 23.86
C ALA A 124 -1.89 -4.49 22.72
N ILE A 125 -1.66 -5.63 22.05
CA ILE A 125 -0.80 -5.70 20.86
C ILE A 125 -1.40 -4.89 19.70
N GLY A 126 -2.72 -4.91 19.52
CA GLY A 126 -3.41 -4.05 18.56
C GLY A 126 -3.16 -2.56 18.81
N LEU A 127 -3.17 -2.13 20.07
CA LEU A 127 -2.84 -0.76 20.47
C LEU A 127 -1.38 -0.40 20.15
N LEU A 128 -0.44 -1.28 20.53
CA LEU A 128 0.98 -1.15 20.17
C LEU A 128 1.14 -0.98 18.65
N GLN A 129 0.46 -1.82 17.86
CA GLN A 129 0.53 -1.76 16.41
C GLN A 129 -0.03 -0.44 15.85
N ALA A 130 -1.16 0.02 16.36
CA ALA A 130 -1.78 1.27 15.92
C ALA A 130 -0.86 2.48 16.19
N ILE A 131 -0.22 2.53 17.35
CA ILE A 131 0.77 3.57 17.68
C ILE A 131 2.02 3.43 16.78
N GLY A 132 2.50 2.21 16.56
CA GLY A 132 3.61 1.94 15.64
C GLY A 132 3.33 2.40 14.20
N ARG A 133 2.08 2.41 13.74
CA ARG A 133 1.69 2.95 12.42
C ARG A 133 1.85 4.46 12.32
N PHE A 134 1.67 5.22 13.41
CA PHE A 134 2.08 6.63 13.44
C PHE A 134 3.60 6.77 13.34
N GLY A 135 4.37 5.87 13.96
CA GLY A 135 5.81 5.78 13.74
C GLY A 135 6.19 5.55 12.26
N CYS A 136 5.49 4.63 11.58
CA CYS A 136 5.68 4.41 10.14
C CYS A 136 5.32 5.65 9.31
N PHE A 137 4.26 6.36 9.68
CA PHE A 137 3.84 7.60 9.03
C PHE A 137 4.95 8.66 9.10
N MET A 138 5.57 8.83 10.27
CA MET A 138 6.70 9.74 10.49
C MET A 138 7.96 9.32 9.73
N ALA A 139 8.27 8.03 9.69
CA ALA A 139 9.44 7.51 8.96
C ALA A 139 9.27 7.46 7.43
N GLY A 140 8.03 7.53 6.93
CA GLY A 140 7.73 7.29 5.52
C GLY A 140 7.82 5.83 5.08
N CYS A 141 8.06 4.90 6.01
CA CYS A 141 7.99 3.48 5.72
C CYS A 141 6.52 3.02 5.62
N CYS A 142 6.29 1.83 5.05
CA CYS A 142 4.93 1.28 4.92
C CYS A 142 3.96 2.20 4.14
N HIS A 143 4.47 2.99 3.21
CA HIS A 143 3.71 4.03 2.52
C HIS A 143 2.62 3.50 1.57
N GLY A 144 1.65 4.37 1.29
CA GLY A 144 0.63 4.10 0.28
C GLY A 144 1.16 4.22 -1.15
N ARG A 145 0.31 3.87 -2.11
CA ARG A 145 0.60 4.02 -3.55
C ARG A 145 0.41 5.46 -4.01
N PRO A 146 1.00 5.86 -5.16
CA PRO A 146 0.72 7.14 -5.80
C PRO A 146 -0.77 7.41 -5.93
N HIS A 147 -1.23 8.55 -5.42
CA HIS A 147 -2.65 8.88 -5.31
C HIS A 147 -2.93 10.33 -5.73
N ARG A 148 -4.22 10.63 -6.00
CA ARG A 148 -4.62 11.99 -6.42
C ARG A 148 -4.57 13.02 -5.27
N TRP A 149 -4.65 12.53 -4.04
CA TRP A 149 -4.63 13.30 -2.81
C TRP A 149 -3.89 12.49 -1.75
N GLY A 150 -3.36 13.16 -0.74
CA GLY A 150 -2.66 12.54 0.37
C GLY A 150 -1.41 13.33 0.75
N ILE A 151 -0.39 12.61 1.18
CA ILE A 151 0.85 13.14 1.77
C ILE A 151 2.03 12.94 0.82
N CYS A 152 3.12 13.67 1.03
CA CYS A 152 4.37 13.41 0.32
C CYS A 152 5.54 13.44 1.28
N TYR A 153 6.60 12.75 0.86
CA TYR A 153 7.84 12.64 1.63
C TYR A 153 8.97 13.37 0.90
N GLY A 154 9.78 14.08 1.68
CA GLY A 154 10.89 14.91 1.19
C GLY A 154 12.26 14.23 1.24
N GLY A 155 13.32 15.01 0.96
CA GLY A 155 14.70 14.53 0.91
C GLY A 155 15.20 13.86 2.20
N GLY A 156 14.82 14.39 3.38
CA GLY A 156 15.19 13.78 4.67
C GLY A 156 14.68 12.34 4.85
N HIS A 157 13.52 12.01 4.26
CA HIS A 157 13.00 10.64 4.27
C HIS A 157 13.79 9.75 3.32
N VAL A 158 14.18 10.27 2.15
CA VAL A 158 15.02 9.53 1.19
C VAL A 158 16.36 9.15 1.82
N ALA A 159 16.98 10.09 2.56
CA ALA A 159 18.22 9.85 3.28
C ALA A 159 18.13 8.74 4.35
N THR A 160 16.91 8.41 4.80
CA THR A 160 16.65 7.37 5.81
C THR A 160 16.03 6.09 5.22
N GLY A 161 16.03 5.94 3.89
CA GLY A 161 15.63 4.71 3.20
C GLY A 161 14.26 4.76 2.50
N PHE A 162 13.60 5.92 2.45
CA PHE A 162 12.40 6.09 1.63
C PHE A 162 12.75 6.04 0.12
N PRO A 163 11.93 5.43 -0.75
CA PRO A 163 12.28 5.29 -2.16
C PRO A 163 12.39 6.64 -2.90
N ALA A 164 13.56 6.93 -3.46
CA ALA A 164 13.87 8.21 -4.12
C ALA A 164 12.90 8.56 -5.26
N TYR A 165 12.43 7.56 -6.02
CA TYR A 165 11.47 7.74 -7.11
C TYR A 165 10.08 8.23 -6.62
N LEU A 166 9.80 8.17 -5.32
CA LEU A 166 8.57 8.70 -4.71
C LEU A 166 8.78 10.03 -3.99
N LYS A 167 9.99 10.62 -4.02
CA LYS A 167 10.27 11.94 -3.45
C LYS A 167 9.29 12.96 -4.04
N GLN A 168 8.56 13.66 -3.18
CA GLN A 168 7.52 14.65 -3.53
C GLN A 168 6.34 14.11 -4.38
N VAL A 169 6.18 12.79 -4.49
CA VAL A 169 4.99 12.17 -5.10
C VAL A 169 3.89 12.07 -4.06
N ARG A 170 2.67 12.50 -4.39
CA ARG A 170 1.49 12.32 -3.50
C ARG A 170 1.16 10.84 -3.34
N LEU A 171 1.13 10.37 -2.10
CA LEU A 171 0.80 9.00 -1.72
C LEU A 171 -0.48 8.99 -0.88
N PHE A 172 -1.29 7.93 -1.05
CA PHE A 172 -2.42 7.70 -0.15
C PHE A 172 -1.90 7.52 1.29
N PRO A 173 -2.48 8.21 2.30
CA PRO A 173 -1.98 8.17 3.67
C PRO A 173 -2.40 6.88 4.39
N VAL A 174 -1.92 5.74 3.91
CA VAL A 174 -2.35 4.42 4.41
C VAL A 174 -1.97 4.20 5.87
N GLN A 175 -0.85 4.76 6.33
CA GLN A 175 -0.35 4.54 7.69
C GLN A 175 -1.28 5.15 8.77
N PRO A 176 -1.66 6.44 8.73
CA PRO A 176 -2.59 6.99 9.71
C PRO A 176 -4.00 6.40 9.56
N VAL A 177 -4.42 6.03 8.35
CA VAL A 177 -5.70 5.32 8.15
C VAL A 177 -5.68 3.94 8.83
N GLU A 178 -4.60 3.16 8.66
CA GLU A 178 -4.39 1.89 9.36
C GLU A 178 -4.30 2.08 10.89
N ALA A 179 -3.66 3.15 11.36
CA ALA A 179 -3.55 3.47 12.78
C ALA A 179 -4.94 3.73 13.40
N ILE A 180 -5.73 4.62 12.78
CA ILE A 180 -7.08 4.96 13.24
C ILE A 180 -7.98 3.72 13.20
N TRP A 181 -7.95 2.95 12.12
CA TRP A 181 -8.71 1.71 12.02
C TRP A 181 -8.33 0.72 13.13
N GLY A 182 -7.04 0.55 13.40
CA GLY A 182 -6.54 -0.30 14.48
C GLY A 182 -7.05 0.15 15.85
N LEU A 183 -7.01 1.46 16.14
CA LEU A 183 -7.56 2.01 17.39
C LEU A 183 -9.06 1.76 17.53
N LEU A 184 -9.82 1.90 16.43
CA LEU A 184 -11.25 1.60 16.44
C LEU A 184 -11.51 0.10 16.70
N CYS A 185 -10.70 -0.79 16.13
CA CYS A 185 -10.80 -2.23 16.41
C CYS A 185 -10.51 -2.54 17.88
N VAL A 186 -9.46 -1.93 18.46
CA VAL A 186 -9.12 -2.08 19.88
C VAL A 186 -10.25 -1.52 20.77
N ALA A 187 -10.77 -0.34 20.46
CA ALA A 187 -11.86 0.27 21.20
C ALA A 187 -13.13 -0.58 21.16
N ALA A 188 -13.51 -1.10 19.99
CA ALA A 188 -14.66 -1.99 19.83
C ALA A 188 -14.51 -3.28 20.66
N GLY A 189 -13.37 -3.97 20.52
CA GLY A 189 -13.12 -5.19 21.29
C GLY A 189 -13.08 -4.95 22.80
N SER A 190 -12.44 -3.87 23.25
CA SER A 190 -12.38 -3.50 24.67
C SER A 190 -13.75 -3.11 25.22
N GLY A 191 -14.56 -2.41 24.42
CA GLY A 191 -15.92 -2.02 24.78
C GLY A 191 -16.81 -3.23 25.04
N LEU A 192 -16.69 -4.30 24.24
CA LEU A 192 -17.40 -5.55 24.48
C LEU A 192 -16.98 -6.21 25.80
N LEU A 193 -15.68 -6.27 26.08
CA LEU A 193 -15.19 -6.85 27.34
C LEU A 193 -15.67 -6.05 28.55
N LEU A 194 -15.59 -4.72 28.50
CA LEU A 194 -16.05 -3.83 29.58
C LEU A 194 -17.57 -3.82 29.75
N ALA A 195 -18.33 -4.12 28.69
CA ALA A 195 -19.77 -4.30 28.75
C ALA A 195 -20.19 -5.69 29.27
N GLY A 196 -19.25 -6.55 29.68
CA GLY A 196 -19.53 -7.85 30.27
C GLY A 196 -19.90 -8.95 29.27
N TYR A 197 -19.57 -8.77 27.99
CA TYR A 197 -19.77 -9.84 27.01
C TYR A 197 -18.88 -11.06 27.32
N PRO A 198 -19.33 -12.28 26.98
CA PRO A 198 -18.59 -13.50 27.24
C PRO A 198 -17.21 -13.52 26.56
N ALA A 199 -16.27 -14.27 27.15
CA ALA A 199 -14.93 -14.46 26.60
C ALA A 199 -15.01 -14.98 25.15
N GLY A 200 -14.17 -14.42 24.29
CA GLY A 200 -14.16 -14.62 22.84
C GLY A 200 -14.78 -13.47 22.07
N SER A 201 -15.61 -12.63 22.71
CA SER A 201 -16.30 -11.51 22.04
C SER A 201 -15.34 -10.40 21.59
N GLY A 202 -14.37 -10.05 22.43
CA GLY A 202 -13.43 -8.96 22.14
C GLY A 202 -12.43 -9.36 21.05
N LEU A 203 -11.89 -10.57 21.13
CA LEU A 203 -10.91 -11.10 20.18
C LEU A 203 -11.54 -11.39 18.82
N SER A 204 -12.71 -12.02 18.77
CA SER A 204 -13.40 -12.31 17.50
C SER A 204 -13.74 -11.01 16.76
N SER A 205 -14.33 -10.04 17.46
CA SER A 205 -14.67 -8.73 16.89
C SER A 205 -13.43 -7.98 16.41
N TYR A 206 -12.35 -7.98 17.21
CA TYR A 206 -11.08 -7.39 16.82
C TYR A 206 -10.51 -8.05 15.55
N LEU A 207 -10.45 -9.38 15.48
CA LEU A 207 -9.91 -10.09 14.32
C LEU A 207 -10.74 -9.87 13.06
N VAL A 208 -12.08 -9.83 13.17
CA VAL A 208 -12.97 -9.60 12.03
C VAL A 208 -12.87 -8.15 11.53
N LEU A 209 -12.94 -7.17 12.42
CA LEU A 209 -12.81 -5.75 12.03
C LEU A 209 -11.41 -5.46 11.48
N TYR A 210 -10.36 -5.93 12.16
CA TYR A 210 -8.99 -5.76 11.68
C TYR A 210 -8.80 -6.45 10.33
N GLY A 211 -9.27 -7.70 10.18
CA GLY A 211 -9.22 -8.46 8.94
C GLY A 211 -9.90 -7.73 7.78
N LEU A 212 -11.10 -7.19 8.02
CA LEU A 212 -11.88 -6.41 7.06
C LEU A 212 -11.10 -5.18 6.57
N GLY A 213 -10.68 -4.30 7.48
CA GLY A 213 -9.94 -3.09 7.10
C GLY A 213 -8.61 -3.42 6.46
N ARG A 214 -7.87 -4.39 7.01
CA ARG A 214 -6.57 -4.83 6.49
C ARG A 214 -6.67 -5.35 5.06
N PHE A 215 -7.71 -6.11 4.74
CA PHE A 215 -7.94 -6.65 3.40
C PHE A 215 -8.07 -5.54 2.35
N PHE A 216 -8.86 -4.50 2.67
CA PHE A 216 -9.11 -3.40 1.73
C PHE A 216 -7.97 -2.37 1.70
N LEU A 217 -7.36 -2.06 2.83
CA LEU A 217 -6.22 -1.13 2.90
C LEU A 217 -5.01 -1.65 2.13
N GLU A 218 -4.87 -2.97 1.95
CA GLU A 218 -3.83 -3.55 1.10
C GLU A 218 -3.89 -3.04 -0.36
N PHE A 219 -5.09 -2.78 -0.90
CA PHE A 219 -5.25 -2.18 -2.23
C PHE A 219 -4.84 -0.72 -2.29
N TYR A 220 -4.41 -0.11 -1.19
CA TYR A 220 -3.87 1.25 -1.16
C TYR A 220 -2.39 1.29 -0.80
N ARG A 221 -1.79 0.15 -0.45
CA ARG A 221 -0.36 0.05 -0.14
C ARG A 221 0.53 0.18 -1.38
N GLY A 222 1.71 0.77 -1.16
CA GLY A 222 2.72 1.06 -2.18
C GLY A 222 4.11 0.50 -1.88
N ASP A 223 4.34 -0.12 -0.72
CA ASP A 223 5.63 -0.72 -0.37
C ASP A 223 5.91 -2.01 -1.18
N ALA A 224 7.09 -2.10 -1.80
CA ALA A 224 7.42 -3.12 -2.80
C ALA A 224 7.77 -4.51 -2.23
N ALA A 225 8.19 -4.60 -0.97
CA ALA A 225 8.59 -5.83 -0.29
C ALA A 225 7.36 -6.64 0.19
N ARG A 226 6.49 -7.01 -0.74
CA ARG A 226 5.22 -7.69 -0.47
C ARG A 226 5.19 -9.08 -1.07
N ALA A 227 4.89 -10.08 -0.25
CA ALA A 227 4.58 -11.42 -0.72
C ALA A 227 3.14 -11.49 -1.23
N TYR A 228 2.95 -12.24 -2.32
CA TYR A 228 1.65 -12.48 -2.93
C TYR A 228 1.43 -13.99 -3.08
N LEU A 229 0.23 -14.44 -2.71
CA LEU A 229 -0.27 -15.79 -2.94
C LEU A 229 -1.28 -15.72 -4.10
N GLY A 230 -0.79 -15.97 -5.32
CA GLY A 230 -1.59 -15.81 -6.53
C GLY A 230 -2.04 -14.36 -6.73
N PRO A 231 -3.35 -14.06 -6.77
CA PRO A 231 -3.88 -12.71 -6.95
C PRO A 231 -3.89 -11.86 -5.66
N LEU A 232 -3.90 -12.49 -4.48
CA LEU A 232 -4.00 -11.84 -3.18
C LEU A 232 -2.62 -11.59 -2.58
N SER A 233 -2.47 -10.52 -1.80
CA SER A 233 -1.29 -10.39 -0.95
C SER A 233 -1.35 -11.38 0.22
N GLU A 234 -0.21 -11.67 0.81
CA GLU A 234 -0.15 -12.47 2.05
C GLU A 234 -1.07 -11.92 3.14
N ALA A 235 -1.11 -10.60 3.33
CA ALA A 235 -1.96 -9.99 4.34
C ALA A 235 -3.46 -10.14 4.03
N GLN A 236 -3.86 -10.10 2.75
CA GLN A 236 -5.23 -10.37 2.34
C GLN A 236 -5.62 -11.83 2.57
N ALA A 237 -4.71 -12.76 2.28
CA ALA A 237 -4.93 -14.17 2.54
C ALA A 237 -5.10 -14.44 4.05
N PHE A 238 -4.24 -13.87 4.90
CA PHE A 238 -4.39 -14.01 6.35
C PHE A 238 -5.63 -13.30 6.91
N SER A 239 -6.03 -12.13 6.36
CA SER A 239 -7.30 -11.49 6.72
C SER A 239 -8.47 -12.45 6.52
N LEU A 240 -8.56 -13.07 5.34
CA LEU A 240 -9.60 -14.05 5.04
C LEU A 240 -9.52 -15.28 5.95
N LEU A 241 -8.31 -15.79 6.19
CA LEU A 241 -8.09 -16.94 7.08
C LEU A 241 -8.60 -16.67 8.49
N PHE A 242 -8.22 -15.55 9.11
CA PHE A 242 -8.64 -15.27 10.48
C PHE A 242 -10.13 -15.02 10.62
N MET A 243 -10.73 -14.31 9.66
CA MET A 243 -12.17 -14.12 9.62
C MET A 243 -12.89 -15.47 9.48
N PHE A 244 -12.39 -16.37 8.62
CA PHE A 244 -12.93 -17.72 8.49
C PHE A 244 -12.77 -18.56 9.77
N VAL A 245 -11.62 -18.49 10.44
CA VAL A 245 -11.38 -19.18 11.72
C VAL A 245 -12.35 -18.68 12.81
N VAL A 246 -12.65 -17.38 12.84
CA VAL A 246 -13.68 -16.83 13.73
C VAL A 246 -15.05 -17.44 13.42
N LEU A 247 -15.49 -17.43 12.16
CA LEU A 247 -16.78 -18.02 11.78
C LEU A 247 -16.86 -19.52 12.13
N LEU A 248 -15.75 -20.26 11.98
CA LEU A 248 -15.68 -21.67 12.38
C LEU A 248 -15.77 -21.83 13.91
N GLY A 249 -15.12 -20.95 14.67
CA GLY A 249 -15.24 -20.93 16.13
C GLY A 249 -16.67 -20.65 16.60
N GLU A 250 -17.39 -19.76 15.91
CA GLU A 250 -18.81 -19.49 16.19
C GLU A 250 -19.71 -20.68 15.83
N ALA A 251 -19.47 -21.30 14.67
CA ALA A 251 -20.23 -22.47 14.21
C ALA A 251 -20.06 -23.68 15.14
N THR A 252 -18.87 -23.85 15.72
CA THR A 252 -18.58 -24.90 16.72
C THR A 252 -18.99 -24.52 18.14
N ARG A 253 -19.52 -23.30 18.35
CA ARG A 253 -19.87 -22.73 19.67
C ARG A 253 -18.67 -22.63 20.62
N ALA A 254 -17.44 -22.62 20.09
CA ALA A 254 -16.23 -22.38 20.86
C ALA A 254 -16.10 -20.90 21.28
N ILE A 255 -16.74 -20.00 20.53
CA ILE A 255 -16.84 -18.56 20.85
C ILE A 255 -18.28 -18.05 20.62
N PRO A 256 -18.65 -16.89 21.19
CA PRO A 256 -19.98 -16.30 21.01
C PRO A 256 -20.26 -15.92 19.56
N PHE A 257 -21.49 -16.15 19.10
CA PHE A 257 -21.91 -15.85 17.72
C PHE A 257 -22.35 -14.38 17.56
N PHE A 258 -21.85 -13.73 16.51
CA PHE A 258 -22.29 -12.42 16.06
C PHE A 258 -22.64 -12.43 14.57
N SER A 259 -23.91 -12.13 14.24
CA SER A 259 -24.40 -12.17 12.85
C SER A 259 -23.64 -11.24 11.90
N TRP A 260 -23.13 -10.11 12.40
CA TRP A 260 -22.37 -9.17 11.58
C TRP A 260 -21.00 -9.71 11.14
N HIS A 261 -20.44 -10.72 11.81
CA HIS A 261 -19.19 -11.35 11.38
C HIS A 261 -19.31 -11.99 9.99
N ALA A 262 -20.42 -12.69 9.73
CA ALA A 262 -20.68 -13.30 8.44
C ALA A 262 -20.81 -12.24 7.33
N LEU A 263 -21.51 -11.14 7.62
CA LEU A 263 -21.65 -10.00 6.70
C LEU A 263 -20.29 -9.34 6.41
N ALA A 264 -19.48 -9.13 7.45
CA ALA A 264 -18.14 -8.55 7.32
C ALA A 264 -17.21 -9.45 6.49
N PHE A 265 -17.34 -10.78 6.58
CA PHE A 265 -16.56 -11.73 5.79
C PHE A 265 -16.97 -11.80 4.31
N ALA A 266 -18.27 -11.68 4.03
CA ALA A 266 -18.81 -11.85 2.68
C ALA A 266 -18.15 -10.92 1.65
N LEU A 267 -17.93 -9.65 1.99
CA LEU A 267 -17.39 -8.66 1.05
C LEU A 267 -15.91 -8.90 0.70
N PRO A 268 -14.98 -9.09 1.65
CA PRO A 268 -13.62 -9.56 1.36
C PRO A 268 -13.58 -10.88 0.60
N ALA A 269 -14.38 -11.87 1.00
CA ALA A 269 -14.38 -13.20 0.37
C ALA A 269 -14.83 -13.14 -1.09
N THR A 270 -15.92 -12.42 -1.40
CA THR A 270 -16.38 -12.20 -2.77
C THR A 270 -15.37 -11.41 -3.60
N THR A 271 -14.75 -10.37 -3.03
CA THR A 271 -13.67 -9.62 -3.70
C THR A 271 -12.48 -10.52 -4.04
N GLY A 272 -12.07 -11.37 -3.09
CA GLY A 272 -11.01 -12.35 -3.29
C GLY A 272 -11.36 -13.38 -4.37
N ALA A 273 -12.58 -13.89 -4.36
CA ALA A 273 -13.08 -14.83 -5.37
C ALA A 273 -13.10 -14.19 -6.77
N VAL A 274 -13.63 -12.97 -6.91
CA VAL A 274 -13.63 -12.22 -8.18
C VAL A 274 -12.21 -12.02 -8.70
N LEU A 275 -11.26 -11.68 -7.83
CA LEU A 275 -9.84 -11.57 -8.18
C LEU A 275 -9.22 -12.91 -8.54
N ALA A 276 -9.69 -14.03 -8.01
CA ALA A 276 -9.20 -15.35 -8.36
C ALA A 276 -9.69 -15.82 -9.73
N VAL A 277 -10.96 -15.58 -10.05
CA VAL A 277 -11.59 -16.11 -11.27
C VAL A 277 -11.43 -15.18 -12.48
N SER A 278 -11.46 -13.86 -12.29
CA SER A 278 -11.48 -12.89 -13.42
C SER A 278 -10.08 -12.60 -13.98
N PRO A 279 -9.74 -13.05 -15.21
CA PRO A 279 -8.41 -12.81 -15.80
C PRO A 279 -8.10 -11.32 -15.99
N SER A 280 -9.08 -10.54 -16.45
CA SER A 280 -8.92 -9.10 -16.65
C SER A 280 -8.60 -8.36 -15.35
N ARG A 281 -9.31 -8.68 -14.26
CA ARG A 281 -9.04 -8.09 -12.94
C ARG A 281 -7.67 -8.51 -12.40
N ARG A 282 -7.25 -9.76 -12.63
CA ARG A 282 -5.90 -10.25 -12.27
C ARG A 282 -4.82 -9.48 -13.01
N GLN A 283 -5.00 -9.25 -14.30
CA GLN A 283 -4.07 -8.46 -15.11
C GLN A 283 -3.98 -7.03 -14.59
N THR A 284 -5.12 -6.34 -14.40
CA THR A 284 -5.12 -4.99 -13.81
C THR A 284 -4.41 -4.98 -12.45
N ALA A 285 -4.69 -5.95 -11.58
CA ALA A 285 -4.05 -6.02 -10.26
C ALA A 285 -2.53 -6.19 -10.36
N ARG A 286 -2.04 -7.03 -11.28
CA ARG A 286 -0.60 -7.23 -11.54
C ARG A 286 0.09 -5.94 -12.00
N LEU A 287 -0.54 -5.20 -12.91
CA LEU A 287 -0.02 -3.93 -13.44
C LEU A 287 0.20 -2.85 -12.37
N PHE A 288 -0.59 -2.88 -11.28
CA PHE A 288 -0.48 -1.88 -10.21
C PHE A 288 0.10 -2.46 -8.91
N ARG A 289 0.78 -3.61 -8.98
CA ARG A 289 1.52 -4.13 -7.83
C ARG A 289 2.70 -3.21 -7.49
N PRO A 290 2.97 -2.96 -6.19
CA PRO A 290 4.11 -2.17 -5.75
C PRO A 290 5.46 -2.55 -6.39
N ALA A 291 5.72 -3.84 -6.57
CA ALA A 291 6.94 -4.32 -7.24
C ALA A 291 7.04 -3.86 -8.71
N HIS A 292 5.92 -3.92 -9.46
CA HIS A 292 5.87 -3.45 -10.84
C HIS A 292 5.95 -1.92 -10.92
N VAL A 293 5.36 -1.20 -9.96
CA VAL A 293 5.50 0.27 -9.88
C VAL A 293 6.96 0.67 -9.67
N ARG A 294 7.69 -0.03 -8.79
CA ARG A 294 9.12 0.17 -8.57
C ARG A 294 9.94 -0.14 -9.82
N GLU A 295 9.64 -1.25 -10.49
CA GLU A 295 10.28 -1.63 -11.75
C GLU A 295 10.05 -0.56 -12.83
N LEU A 296 8.80 -0.13 -13.01
CA LEU A 296 8.42 0.94 -13.93
C LEU A 296 9.19 2.23 -13.63
N ALA A 297 9.26 2.64 -12.35
CA ALA A 297 9.99 3.83 -11.95
C ALA A 297 11.49 3.73 -12.29
N ALA A 298 12.10 2.55 -12.09
CA ALA A 298 13.50 2.31 -12.45
C ALA A 298 13.73 2.35 -13.97
N ARG A 299 12.75 1.94 -14.79
CA ARG A 299 12.85 2.06 -16.25
C ARG A 299 12.65 3.49 -16.77
N LEU A 300 11.98 4.34 -15.99
CA LEU A 300 11.70 5.74 -16.34
C LEU A 300 12.70 6.73 -15.72
N SER A 301 13.67 6.29 -14.92
CA SER A 301 14.49 7.17 -14.08
C SER A 301 15.43 8.10 -14.85
N TRP A 302 15.76 7.79 -16.10
CA TRP A 302 16.65 8.61 -16.94
C TRP A 302 16.00 9.91 -17.43
N PHE A 303 14.67 10.05 -17.37
CA PHE A 303 14.01 11.35 -17.54
C PHE A 303 14.30 12.34 -16.39
N GLY A 304 14.70 11.84 -15.22
CA GLY A 304 14.95 12.69 -14.04
C GLY A 304 16.32 13.38 -14.05
N THR A 305 17.30 12.81 -14.75
CA THR A 305 18.68 13.30 -14.79
C THR A 305 18.87 14.57 -15.63
N GLU A 306 18.01 14.84 -16.61
CA GLU A 306 18.10 16.06 -17.44
C GLU A 306 17.64 17.32 -16.69
N THR A 307 16.76 17.19 -15.70
CA THR A 307 16.19 18.32 -14.94
C THR A 307 17.02 18.81 -13.75
N GLU A 308 17.99 18.04 -13.24
CA GLU A 308 18.81 18.42 -12.07
C GLU A 308 20.18 19.04 -12.45
N GLY A 309 20.40 19.42 -13.72
CA GLY A 309 21.58 20.20 -14.13
C GLY A 309 22.91 19.45 -14.05
N GLN A 310 22.89 18.12 -13.95
CA GLN A 310 24.08 17.30 -14.09
C GLN A 310 24.20 16.84 -15.54
N THR A 311 25.13 17.45 -16.26
CA THR A 311 25.60 16.97 -17.56
C THR A 311 26.01 15.50 -17.39
N PRO A 312 25.50 14.55 -18.21
CA PRO A 312 25.97 13.18 -18.16
C PRO A 312 27.48 13.14 -18.42
N PRO A 313 28.24 12.21 -17.81
CA PRO A 313 29.66 12.07 -18.07
C PRO A 313 29.85 11.86 -19.58
N HIS A 314 30.64 12.75 -20.19
CA HIS A 314 30.92 12.78 -21.62
C HIS A 314 31.30 11.38 -22.14
N GLY A 315 30.63 10.93 -23.21
CA GLY A 315 31.17 9.92 -24.12
C GLY A 315 30.31 8.71 -24.45
N GLU A 316 29.19 8.45 -23.77
CA GLU A 316 28.30 7.34 -24.15
C GLU A 316 27.08 7.86 -24.92
N ASN A 317 27.01 7.49 -26.21
CA ASN A 317 25.83 7.67 -27.06
C ASN A 317 24.60 7.13 -26.31
N GLN A 318 23.76 8.02 -25.81
CA GLN A 318 22.48 7.64 -25.23
C GLN A 318 21.64 6.97 -26.34
N PRO A 319 21.08 5.77 -26.11
CA PRO A 319 20.21 5.16 -27.10
C PRO A 319 18.97 6.04 -27.30
N ALA A 320 18.76 6.51 -28.52
CA ALA A 320 17.61 7.35 -28.90
C ALA A 320 16.26 6.74 -28.50
N ILE A 321 16.17 5.40 -28.42
CA ILE A 321 14.97 4.68 -28.00
C ILE A 321 15.36 3.57 -27.01
N VAL A 322 14.79 3.62 -25.81
CA VAL A 322 14.94 2.56 -24.80
C VAL A 322 13.71 1.66 -24.81
N LEU A 323 13.85 0.46 -25.38
CA LEU A 323 12.82 -0.59 -25.37
C LEU A 323 13.04 -1.52 -24.19
N THR A 324 12.09 -1.55 -23.26
CA THR A 324 12.15 -2.43 -22.08
C THR A 324 10.85 -3.18 -21.90
N ALA A 325 10.93 -4.41 -21.39
CA ALA A 325 9.78 -5.17 -20.96
C ALA A 325 9.79 -5.28 -19.45
N THR A 326 8.62 -5.14 -18.83
CA THR A 326 8.45 -5.37 -17.39
C THR A 326 8.11 -6.83 -17.12
N ALA A 327 8.38 -7.29 -15.89
CA ALA A 327 8.00 -8.63 -15.44
C ALA A 327 6.47 -8.88 -15.49
N SER A 328 5.66 -7.82 -15.57
CA SER A 328 4.20 -7.91 -15.74
C SER A 328 3.75 -7.96 -17.21
N GLY A 329 4.70 -8.04 -18.16
CA GLY A 329 4.41 -8.15 -19.59
C GLY A 329 4.05 -6.83 -20.26
N VAL A 330 4.42 -5.68 -19.68
CA VAL A 330 4.27 -4.37 -20.35
C VAL A 330 5.55 -4.08 -21.12
N ARG A 331 5.45 -3.80 -22.41
CA ARG A 331 6.55 -3.22 -23.20
C ARG A 331 6.46 -1.70 -23.12
N ILE A 332 7.59 -1.08 -22.84
CA ILE A 332 7.74 0.35 -22.66
C ILE A 332 8.83 0.79 -23.62
N SER A 333 8.49 1.73 -24.49
CA SER A 333 9.44 2.44 -25.34
C SER A 333 9.50 3.87 -24.86
N THR A 334 10.69 4.43 -24.76
CA THR A 334 10.84 5.80 -24.31
C THR A 334 11.92 6.56 -25.04
N GLU A 335 11.72 7.86 -25.17
CA GLU A 335 12.58 8.80 -25.88
C GLU A 335 12.47 10.19 -25.24
N SER A 336 13.55 10.96 -25.22
CA SER A 336 13.52 12.40 -24.91
C SER A 336 13.44 13.15 -26.23
N LEU A 337 12.42 13.98 -26.37
CA LEU A 337 12.13 14.76 -27.58
C LEU A 337 12.20 16.25 -27.25
N GLU A 338 12.33 17.07 -28.28
CA GLU A 338 12.22 18.52 -28.17
C GLU A 338 11.07 19.00 -29.05
N HIS A 339 10.21 19.86 -28.52
CA HIS A 339 9.16 20.52 -29.29
C HIS A 339 9.12 21.99 -28.93
N MET A 340 9.24 22.85 -29.94
CA MET A 340 9.25 24.31 -29.76
C MET A 340 10.30 24.80 -28.74
N GLY A 341 11.50 24.20 -28.75
CA GLY A 341 12.59 24.61 -27.86
C GLY A 341 12.52 24.05 -26.44
N ALA A 342 11.58 23.15 -26.17
CA ALA A 342 11.32 22.64 -24.83
C ALA A 342 11.27 21.10 -24.77
N PRO A 343 11.81 20.49 -23.70
CA PRO A 343 11.94 19.04 -23.61
C PRO A 343 10.58 18.37 -23.36
N ILE A 344 10.38 17.22 -24.01
CA ILE A 344 9.21 16.36 -23.88
C ILE A 344 9.65 14.92 -23.63
N SER A 345 9.08 14.32 -22.59
CA SER A 345 9.24 12.90 -22.31
C SER A 345 8.23 12.08 -23.12
N TYR A 346 8.70 11.33 -24.10
CA TYR A 346 7.85 10.40 -24.87
C TYR A 346 7.88 8.99 -24.27
N ILE A 347 6.70 8.43 -24.07
CA ILE A 347 6.52 7.07 -23.58
C ILE A 347 5.45 6.36 -24.41
N ALA A 348 5.77 5.20 -24.95
CA ALA A 348 4.79 4.28 -25.52
C ALA A 348 4.67 3.02 -24.67
N PHE A 349 3.45 2.53 -24.46
CA PHE A 349 3.19 1.27 -23.77
C PHE A 349 2.35 0.33 -24.63
N SER A 350 2.71 -0.95 -24.58
CA SER A 350 1.91 -2.06 -25.12
C SER A 350 2.02 -3.27 -24.18
N SER A 351 1.20 -4.29 -24.37
CA SER A 351 1.25 -5.52 -23.58
C SER A 351 1.71 -6.70 -24.43
N GLN A 352 2.53 -7.59 -23.85
CA GLN A 352 2.97 -8.83 -24.47
C GLN A 352 1.85 -9.87 -24.42
N GLY A 353 1.42 -10.36 -25.58
CA GLY A 353 0.49 -11.50 -25.68
C GLY A 353 -0.99 -11.18 -25.43
N HIS A 354 -1.35 -9.97 -25.00
CA HIS A 354 -2.75 -9.57 -24.76
C HIS A 354 -2.98 -8.10 -25.14
N CYS A 355 -4.23 -7.74 -25.48
CA CYS A 355 -4.60 -6.34 -25.70
C CYS A 355 -4.68 -5.61 -24.35
N LEU A 356 -3.96 -4.49 -24.20
CA LEU A 356 -4.02 -3.66 -22.99
C LEU A 356 -5.32 -2.83 -23.02
N PRO A 357 -6.25 -3.01 -22.06
CA PRO A 357 -7.49 -2.26 -22.08
C PRO A 357 -7.23 -0.75 -21.93
N GLN A 358 -7.92 0.09 -22.70
CA GLN A 358 -7.75 1.55 -22.67
C GLN A 358 -7.88 2.14 -21.26
N ARG A 359 -8.75 1.57 -20.42
CA ARG A 359 -8.90 1.95 -19.00
C ARG A 359 -7.60 1.78 -18.21
N ASP A 360 -6.90 0.68 -18.42
CA ASP A 360 -5.68 0.36 -17.68
C ASP A 360 -4.48 1.10 -18.26
N ALA A 361 -4.42 1.27 -19.60
CA ALA A 361 -3.47 2.15 -20.26
C ALA A 361 -3.56 3.59 -19.73
N ARG A 362 -4.77 4.15 -19.59
CA ARG A 362 -4.97 5.50 -19.03
C ARG A 362 -4.53 5.61 -17.57
N LYS A 363 -4.76 4.57 -16.75
CA LYS A 363 -4.26 4.54 -15.37
C LYS A 363 -2.74 4.43 -15.32
N LEU A 364 -2.14 3.63 -16.21
CA LEU A 364 -0.70 3.47 -16.33
C LEU A 364 -0.05 4.79 -16.75
N ALA A 365 -0.61 5.49 -17.75
CA ALA A 365 -0.18 6.82 -18.17
C ALA A 365 -0.14 7.82 -17.01
N ARG A 366 -1.22 7.88 -16.21
CA ARG A 366 -1.27 8.72 -14.99
C ARG A 366 -0.23 8.33 -13.96
N LEU A 367 0.06 7.05 -13.82
CA LEU A 367 1.09 6.56 -12.92
C LEU A 367 2.47 6.99 -13.41
N CYS A 368 2.81 6.74 -14.68
CA CYS A 368 4.07 7.16 -15.29
C CYS A 368 4.29 8.66 -15.10
N LEU A 369 3.29 9.48 -15.40
CA LEU A 369 3.35 10.94 -15.24
C LEU A 369 3.73 11.38 -13.83
N ARG A 370 3.16 10.71 -12.81
CA ARG A 370 3.52 10.96 -11.40
C ARG A 370 4.93 10.51 -11.04
N LEU A 371 5.42 9.43 -11.65
CA LEU A 371 6.77 8.90 -11.39
C LEU A 371 7.86 9.78 -12.01
N ILE A 372 7.62 10.29 -13.22
CA ILE A 372 8.53 11.22 -13.91
C ILE A 372 8.33 12.69 -13.50
N LYS A 373 7.31 12.98 -12.68
CA LYS A 373 7.01 14.31 -12.11
C LYS A 373 6.73 15.40 -13.16
N GLN A 374 6.20 15.02 -14.32
CA GLN A 374 5.80 15.96 -15.38
C GLN A 374 4.39 16.52 -15.11
N PRO A 375 4.10 17.78 -15.51
CA PRO A 375 2.86 18.47 -15.12
C PRO A 375 1.66 18.17 -16.03
N ALA A 376 1.86 17.65 -17.23
CA ALA A 376 0.78 17.23 -18.11
C ALA A 376 1.26 16.16 -19.09
N ALA A 377 0.31 15.44 -19.69
CA ALA A 377 0.58 14.55 -20.80
C ALA A 377 -0.53 14.52 -21.85
N LEU A 378 -0.14 14.45 -23.13
CA LEU A 378 -1.00 14.07 -24.23
C LEU A 378 -1.05 12.54 -24.32
N PHE A 379 -2.21 11.95 -24.11
CA PHE A 379 -2.44 10.51 -24.22
C PHE A 379 -3.32 10.17 -25.41
N PHE A 380 -2.89 9.22 -26.24
CA PHE A 380 -3.70 8.69 -27.33
C PHE A 380 -3.32 7.25 -27.68
N GLU A 381 -4.20 6.59 -28.42
CA GLU A 381 -3.97 5.27 -28.99
C GLU A 381 -3.60 5.45 -30.46
N GLY A 382 -2.44 4.93 -30.87
CA GLY A 382 -1.93 5.05 -32.23
C GLY A 382 -2.42 3.88 -33.09
N ARG A 383 -2.02 2.67 -32.69
CA ARG A 383 -2.55 1.39 -33.21
C ARG A 383 -3.29 0.66 -32.10
N PRO A 384 -4.25 -0.23 -32.42
CA PRO A 384 -4.99 -0.99 -31.41
C PRO A 384 -4.05 -1.66 -30.40
N GLY A 385 -4.17 -1.30 -29.12
CA GLY A 385 -3.35 -1.84 -28.03
C GLY A 385 -1.96 -1.21 -27.84
N ILE A 386 -1.61 -0.17 -28.62
CA ILE A 386 -0.39 0.63 -28.46
C ILE A 386 -0.78 2.07 -28.11
N PHE A 387 -0.37 2.49 -26.92
CA PHE A 387 -0.72 3.79 -26.37
C PHE A 387 0.52 4.67 -26.25
N HIS A 388 0.36 5.94 -26.58
CA HIS A 388 1.41 6.94 -26.59
C HIS A 388 1.12 8.03 -25.57
N VAL A 389 2.19 8.51 -24.93
CA VAL A 389 2.19 9.56 -23.91
C VAL A 389 3.32 10.53 -24.21
N PHE A 390 2.97 11.78 -24.48
CA PHE A 390 3.92 12.90 -24.55
C PHE A 390 3.74 13.72 -23.28
N ALA A 391 4.71 13.67 -22.38
CA ALA A 391 4.66 14.35 -21.10
C ALA A 391 5.59 15.57 -21.07
N GLY A 392 5.10 16.70 -20.58
CA GLY A 392 5.83 17.96 -20.56
C GLY A 392 4.96 19.09 -20.00
N ASP A 393 5.38 20.34 -20.21
CA ASP A 393 4.61 21.52 -19.80
C ASP A 393 3.21 21.52 -20.43
N ILE A 394 2.21 21.96 -19.69
CA ILE A 394 0.81 21.96 -20.13
C ILE A 394 0.59 22.80 -21.39
N ALA A 395 1.31 23.92 -21.54
CA ALA A 395 1.21 24.79 -22.72
C ALA A 395 1.73 24.07 -23.97
N ILE A 396 2.85 23.37 -23.85
CA ILE A 396 3.47 22.59 -24.94
C ILE A 396 2.60 21.38 -25.29
N VAL A 397 2.15 20.64 -24.29
CA VAL A 397 1.26 19.48 -24.48
C VAL A 397 -0.04 19.90 -25.17
N SER A 398 -0.58 21.07 -24.82
CA SER A 398 -1.78 21.63 -25.44
C SER A 398 -1.55 22.08 -26.88
N SER A 399 -0.38 22.66 -27.20
CA SER A 399 -0.06 23.04 -28.59
C SER A 399 0.03 21.80 -29.49
N MET A 400 0.69 20.73 -29.05
CA MET A 400 0.75 19.46 -29.79
C MET A 400 -0.63 18.86 -30.03
N ALA A 401 -1.53 18.94 -29.04
CA ALA A 401 -2.90 18.47 -29.16
C ALA A 401 -3.70 19.25 -30.22
N ASN A 402 -3.40 20.54 -30.40
CA ASN A 402 -4.03 21.39 -31.42
C ASN A 402 -3.44 21.11 -32.81
N THR A 403 -2.12 20.98 -32.94
CA THR A 403 -1.44 20.66 -34.22
C THR A 403 -1.86 19.28 -34.76
N SER A 404 -2.00 18.29 -33.88
CA SER A 404 -2.48 16.95 -34.27
C SER A 404 -3.96 16.93 -34.70
N ARG A 405 -4.81 17.82 -34.18
CA ARG A 405 -6.19 18.01 -34.66
C ARG A 405 -6.23 18.70 -36.03
N LEU A 406 -5.35 19.67 -36.27
CA LEU A 406 -5.25 20.37 -37.55
C LEU A 406 -4.90 19.40 -38.69
N HIS A 407 -3.90 18.52 -38.50
CA HIS A 407 -3.54 17.49 -39.48
C HIS A 407 -4.63 16.43 -39.74
N LEU A 408 -5.52 16.17 -38.78
CA LEU A 408 -6.69 15.31 -39.00
C LEU A 408 -7.84 16.03 -39.71
N SER A 409 -7.90 17.37 -39.65
CA SER A 409 -8.92 18.17 -40.35
C SER A 409 -8.57 18.49 -41.80
N GLU A 410 -7.27 18.60 -42.15
CA GLU A 410 -6.84 18.86 -43.53
C GLU A 410 -6.98 17.65 -44.48
N HIS A 411 -7.23 16.45 -43.95
CA HIS A 411 -7.48 15.24 -44.73
C HIS A 411 -8.96 14.83 -44.86
N ALA A 412 -9.90 15.70 -44.48
CA ALA A 412 -11.33 15.44 -44.63
C ALA A 412 -11.98 16.33 -45.72
N LEU A 413 -11.98 15.80 -46.96
CA LEU A 413 -13.02 15.85 -48.01
C LEU A 413 -12.42 16.15 -49.40
N PRO A 414 -12.46 15.19 -50.36
CA PRO A 414 -12.41 15.55 -51.77
C PRO A 414 -13.71 16.30 -52.11
N THR A 415 -13.55 17.52 -52.63
CA THR A 415 -14.62 18.34 -53.19
C THR A 415 -15.39 17.57 -54.26
N PRO A 416 -16.72 17.38 -54.14
CA PRO A 416 -17.53 16.91 -55.25
C PRO A 416 -18.06 18.11 -56.02
N ARG A 417 -17.59 18.35 -57.25
CA ARG A 417 -18.27 19.16 -58.29
C ARG A 417 -17.50 19.02 -59.61
N ALA A 418 -18.12 18.88 -60.78
CA ALA A 418 -19.52 19.03 -61.15
C ALA A 418 -19.84 18.17 -62.38
N LYS A 419 -21.05 17.61 -62.44
CA LYS A 419 -21.71 17.27 -63.71
C LYS A 419 -22.14 18.59 -64.35
N HIS A 420 -21.71 18.84 -65.58
CA HIS A 420 -22.31 19.87 -66.44
C HIS A 420 -23.45 19.24 -67.27
N PRO A 421 -24.47 20.05 -67.63
CA PRO A 421 -25.70 19.59 -68.28
C PRO A 421 -25.49 19.02 -69.68
#